data_AF-A0A7S2BUY3-F1
#
_entry.id   AF-A0A7S2BUY3-F1
#
_cell.length_a   1.000
_cell.length_b   1.000
_cell.length_c   1.000
_cell.angle_alpha   90.00
_cell.angle_beta   90.00
_cell.angle_gamma   90.00
#
_symmetry.space_group_name_H-M   'P 1'
#
loop_
_entity.id
_entity.type
_entity.pdbx_description
1 polymer ?
#
loop_
_entity_poly.entity_id
_entity_poly.type
_entity_poly.pdbx_seq_one_letter_code
_entity_poly.pdbx_strand_id
1 'polypeptide(L)'
;ELLGTENLVVDRRLTRFEETPTGVTAYFTSRDGAAHEYSGTSLIGADGVKSAVRAQLYPSEAPTYTGWTIWRGMCDLNEGWLDGRSMSLVGHGSAVWVHYPVSEAARQEGKALCNWALNIKYPAPSHGENWSNVASKDDLLPIVRDWSIKFNGISPLEMIE
;
A
#
# COMPACT_ATOMS: atom_id res chain seq x y z
N GLU A 1 4.75 14.87 -22.23
CA GLU A 1 4.53 16.24 -21.74
C GLU A 1 3.88 16.14 -20.37
N LEU A 2 4.34 16.89 -19.36
CA LEU A 2 3.75 16.88 -18.02
C LEU A 2 2.58 17.86 -18.01
N LEU A 3 1.48 17.49 -17.35
CA LEU A 3 0.23 18.27 -17.33
C LEU A 3 0.32 19.62 -16.58
N GLY A 4 1.48 20.02 -16.03
CA GLY A 4 1.60 21.25 -15.24
C GLY A 4 0.91 21.18 -13.87
N THR A 5 1.38 21.97 -12.90
CA THR A 5 0.84 21.97 -11.52
C THR A 5 -0.54 22.64 -11.43
N GLU A 6 -0.86 23.51 -12.37
CA GLU A 6 -2.16 24.17 -12.49
C GLU A 6 -3.31 23.19 -12.76
N ASN A 7 -3.01 22.02 -13.30
CA ASN A 7 -3.98 20.96 -13.55
C ASN A 7 -4.06 19.95 -12.38
N LEU A 8 -3.29 20.16 -11.31
CA LEU A 8 -3.37 19.38 -10.08
C LEU A 8 -4.22 20.12 -9.03
N VAL A 9 -5.51 19.79 -8.99
CA VAL A 9 -6.41 20.31 -7.96
C VAL A 9 -6.50 19.30 -6.82
N VAL A 10 -5.88 19.63 -5.68
CA VAL A 10 -5.93 18.81 -4.46
C VAL A 10 -7.19 19.11 -3.64
N ASP A 11 -7.46 18.30 -2.62
CA ASP A 11 -8.62 18.47 -1.74
C ASP A 11 -9.95 18.45 -2.49
N ARG A 12 -10.03 17.53 -3.47
CA ARG A 12 -11.22 17.26 -4.27
C ARG A 12 -11.51 15.77 -4.18
N ARG A 13 -12.29 15.36 -3.19
CA ARG A 13 -12.77 13.98 -3.11
C ARG A 13 -13.95 13.81 -4.05
N LEU A 14 -13.81 12.96 -5.07
CA LEU A 14 -14.92 12.61 -5.95
C LEU A 14 -16.05 11.95 -5.13
N THR A 15 -17.29 12.40 -5.34
CA THR A 15 -18.46 11.84 -4.67
C THR A 15 -19.38 11.10 -5.63
N ARG A 16 -19.51 11.59 -6.87
CA ARG A 16 -20.32 10.99 -7.94
C ARG A 16 -19.94 11.60 -9.29
N PHE A 17 -20.42 11.00 -10.37
CA PHE A 17 -20.36 11.58 -11.71
C PHE A 17 -21.70 11.42 -12.45
N GLU A 18 -21.90 12.20 -13.50
CA GLU A 18 -23.03 12.07 -14.42
C GLU A 18 -22.49 12.04 -15.86
N GLU A 19 -22.89 11.05 -16.63
CA GLU A 19 -22.67 11.06 -18.06
C GLU A 19 -23.63 12.05 -18.72
N THR A 20 -23.10 12.82 -19.66
CA THR A 20 -23.86 13.76 -20.49
C THR A 20 -23.79 13.29 -21.93
N PRO A 21 -24.63 13.80 -22.85
CA PRO A 21 -24.58 13.41 -24.26
C PRO A 21 -23.22 13.63 -24.95
N THR A 22 -22.33 14.46 -24.39
CA THR A 22 -21.05 14.83 -25.02
C THR A 22 -19.83 14.61 -24.11
N GLY A 23 -20.02 14.01 -22.94
CA GLY A 23 -18.94 13.88 -21.95
C GLY A 23 -19.45 13.51 -20.58
N VAL A 24 -18.84 14.07 -19.54
CA VAL A 24 -19.11 13.73 -18.14
C VAL A 24 -18.97 14.96 -17.26
N THR A 25 -19.79 15.02 -16.23
CA THR A 25 -19.65 15.97 -15.12
C THR A 25 -19.31 15.21 -13.86
N ALA A 26 -18.21 15.59 -13.20
CA ALA A 26 -17.74 14.98 -11.96
C ALA A 26 -17.94 15.94 -10.78
N TYR A 27 -18.46 15.41 -9.68
CA TYR A 27 -18.81 16.17 -8.48
C TYR A 27 -17.86 15.81 -7.35
N PHE A 28 -17.35 16.83 -6.67
CA PHE A 28 -16.34 16.70 -5.64
C PHE A 28 -16.74 17.45 -4.37
N THR A 29 -16.16 17.02 -3.25
CA THR A 29 -16.25 17.72 -1.98
C THR A 29 -14.85 17.90 -1.40
N SER A 30 -14.56 19.10 -0.91
CA SER A 30 -13.33 19.41 -0.17
C SER A 30 -13.47 19.09 1.32
N ARG A 31 -12.36 19.09 2.06
CA ARG A 31 -12.34 18.82 3.51
C ARG A 31 -13.19 19.76 4.34
N ASP A 32 -13.36 21.01 3.91
CA ASP A 32 -14.24 22.00 4.56
C ASP A 32 -15.73 21.82 4.20
N GLY A 33 -16.05 20.86 3.34
CA GLY A 33 -17.41 20.54 2.91
C GLY A 33 -17.89 21.31 1.68
N ALA A 34 -17.07 22.17 1.07
CA ALA A 34 -17.47 22.86 -0.15
C ALA A 34 -17.65 21.90 -1.34
N ALA A 35 -18.69 22.16 -2.14
CA ALA A 35 -18.99 21.37 -3.33
C ALA A 35 -18.32 21.98 -4.56
N HIS A 36 -17.82 21.11 -5.43
CA HIS A 36 -17.18 21.49 -6.69
C HIS A 36 -17.65 20.59 -7.83
N GLU A 37 -17.66 21.13 -9.04
CA GLU A 37 -18.07 20.45 -10.26
C GLU A 37 -17.03 20.72 -11.36
N TYR A 38 -16.71 19.67 -12.13
CA TYR A 38 -15.84 19.77 -13.31
C TYR A 38 -16.43 18.95 -14.45
N SER A 39 -16.58 19.57 -15.63
CA SER A 39 -17.03 18.89 -16.84
C SER A 39 -15.86 18.61 -17.78
N GLY A 40 -15.92 17.49 -18.50
CA GLY A 40 -14.92 17.10 -19.48
C GLY A 40 -15.47 16.09 -20.48
N THR A 41 -14.68 15.71 -21.47
CA THR A 41 -15.07 14.71 -22.47
C THR A 41 -15.01 13.28 -21.94
N SER A 42 -14.25 13.03 -20.87
CA SER A 42 -14.04 11.70 -20.28
C SER A 42 -13.61 11.79 -18.82
N LEU A 43 -13.89 10.73 -18.04
CA LEU A 43 -13.47 10.58 -16.64
C LEU A 43 -12.66 9.30 -16.50
N ILE A 44 -11.48 9.39 -15.90
CA ILE A 44 -10.63 8.23 -15.58
C ILE A 44 -10.72 7.97 -14.08
N GLY A 45 -11.32 6.84 -13.70
CA GLY A 45 -11.40 6.38 -12.31
C GLY A 45 -10.08 5.83 -11.79
N ALA A 46 -9.21 6.72 -11.31
CA ALA A 46 -7.91 6.39 -10.69
C ALA A 46 -7.90 6.69 -9.18
N ASP A 47 -9.05 6.55 -8.52
CA ASP A 47 -9.34 6.96 -7.14
C ASP A 47 -9.14 5.84 -6.09
N GLY A 48 -8.30 4.85 -6.42
CA GLY A 48 -7.76 3.86 -5.49
C GLY A 48 -8.74 2.76 -5.07
N VAL A 49 -8.38 2.00 -4.03
CA VAL A 49 -9.11 0.78 -3.64
C VAL A 49 -10.55 1.04 -3.18
N LYS A 50 -10.83 2.24 -2.64
CA LYS A 50 -12.17 2.71 -2.23
C LYS A 50 -12.81 3.62 -3.29
N SER A 51 -12.55 3.32 -4.57
CA SER A 51 -13.01 4.10 -5.72
C SER A 51 -14.52 4.39 -5.69
N ALA A 52 -14.87 5.67 -5.74
CA ALA A 52 -16.23 6.17 -5.94
C ALA A 52 -16.72 5.89 -7.36
N VAL A 53 -15.83 5.98 -8.37
CA VAL A 53 -16.17 5.62 -9.75
C VAL A 53 -16.62 4.17 -9.85
N ARG A 54 -15.81 3.24 -9.32
CA ARG A 54 -16.12 1.81 -9.30
C ARG A 54 -17.42 1.53 -8.54
N ALA A 55 -17.61 2.16 -7.38
CA ALA A 55 -18.82 1.99 -6.59
C ALA A 55 -20.10 2.43 -7.33
N GLN A 56 -20.03 3.50 -8.14
CA GLN A 56 -21.17 3.96 -8.93
C GLN A 56 -21.44 3.05 -10.14
N LEU A 57 -20.41 2.52 -10.80
CA LEU A 57 -20.56 1.61 -11.94
C LEU A 57 -20.98 0.19 -11.54
N TYR A 58 -20.52 -0.29 -10.38
CA TYR A 58 -20.71 -1.66 -9.91
C TYR A 58 -21.18 -1.68 -8.44
N PRO A 59 -22.42 -1.23 -8.15
CA PRO A 59 -22.91 -1.02 -6.79
C PRO A 59 -23.03 -2.30 -5.95
N SER A 60 -23.05 -3.46 -6.60
CA SER A 60 -23.12 -4.77 -5.93
C SER A 60 -21.75 -5.39 -5.65
N GLU A 61 -20.65 -4.77 -6.11
CA GLU A 61 -19.30 -5.30 -5.91
C GLU A 61 -18.82 -4.98 -4.47
N ALA A 62 -18.31 -6.00 -3.79
CA ALA A 62 -17.69 -5.85 -2.48
C ALA A 62 -16.35 -6.61 -2.43
N PRO A 63 -15.32 -6.06 -1.77
CA PRO A 63 -14.07 -6.77 -1.60
C PRO A 63 -14.27 -8.02 -0.73
N THR A 64 -13.69 -9.13 -1.16
CA THR A 64 -13.67 -10.38 -0.39
C THR A 64 -12.30 -10.55 0.24
N TYR A 65 -12.25 -10.79 1.55
CA TYR A 65 -11.00 -11.13 2.22
C TYR A 65 -10.47 -12.47 1.70
N THR A 66 -9.23 -12.49 1.23
CA THR A 66 -8.62 -13.66 0.58
C THR A 66 -8.18 -14.75 1.56
N GLY A 67 -8.26 -14.49 2.87
CA GLY A 67 -7.67 -15.34 3.90
C GLY A 67 -6.21 -14.99 4.23
N TRP A 68 -5.64 -13.99 3.55
CA TRP A 68 -4.25 -13.56 3.71
C TRP A 68 -4.16 -12.14 4.24
N THR A 69 -3.26 -11.95 5.20
CA THR A 69 -2.88 -10.63 5.73
C THR A 69 -1.42 -10.37 5.38
N ILE A 70 -1.13 -9.13 4.98
CA ILE A 70 0.22 -8.65 4.76
C ILE A 70 0.55 -7.64 5.85
N TRP A 71 1.50 -7.97 6.70
CA TRP A 71 2.24 -6.95 7.46
C TRP A 71 3.44 -6.50 6.65
N ARG A 72 3.79 -5.23 6.76
CA ARG A 72 4.95 -4.67 6.09
C ARG A 72 5.54 -3.55 6.92
N GLY A 73 6.80 -3.29 6.67
CA GLY A 73 7.51 -2.20 7.29
C GLY A 73 8.83 -1.92 6.58
N MET A 74 9.58 -1.02 7.18
CA MET A 74 10.90 -0.63 6.73
C MET A 74 11.88 -0.93 7.86
N CYS A 75 13.09 -1.39 7.52
CA CYS A 75 14.18 -1.53 8.47
C CYS A 75 15.47 -0.92 7.90
N ASP A 76 16.19 -0.20 8.77
CA ASP A 76 17.51 0.33 8.46
C ASP A 76 18.58 -0.70 8.85
N LEU A 77 19.47 -0.98 7.90
CA LEU A 77 20.60 -1.88 8.09
C LEU A 77 21.90 -1.06 8.00
N ASN A 78 22.73 -1.18 9.03
CA ASN A 78 24.03 -0.50 9.10
C ASN A 78 25.06 -1.07 8.12
N GLU A 79 24.81 -2.26 7.57
CA GLU A 79 25.62 -2.90 6.55
C GLU A 79 24.80 -3.10 5.29
N GLY A 80 25.49 -3.13 4.14
CA GLY A 80 24.89 -3.39 2.85
C GLY A 80 24.22 -4.76 2.80
N TRP A 81 23.12 -4.84 2.05
CA TRP A 81 22.40 -6.08 1.82
C TRP A 81 22.78 -6.68 0.47
N LEU A 82 23.53 -7.79 0.44
CA LEU A 82 23.97 -8.45 -0.80
C LEU A 82 24.57 -7.44 -1.80
N ASP A 83 24.00 -7.32 -3.00
CA ASP A 83 24.37 -6.33 -4.04
C ASP A 83 23.60 -4.99 -3.94
N GLY A 84 22.75 -4.85 -2.91
CA GLY A 84 21.86 -3.71 -2.69
C GLY A 84 20.65 -3.68 -3.62
N ARG A 85 20.42 -4.72 -4.42
CA ARG A 85 19.37 -4.81 -5.45
C ARG A 85 18.67 -6.18 -5.51
N SER A 86 19.07 -7.10 -4.64
CA SER A 86 18.50 -8.43 -4.54
C SER A 86 17.31 -8.49 -3.57
N MET A 87 16.21 -9.09 -4.03
CA MET A 87 15.05 -9.42 -3.22
C MET A 87 15.15 -10.88 -2.72
N SER A 88 14.79 -11.11 -1.46
CA SER A 88 14.70 -12.44 -0.85
C SER A 88 13.28 -12.77 -0.44
N LEU A 89 12.88 -14.01 -0.71
CA LEU A 89 11.59 -14.59 -0.30
C LEU A 89 11.87 -15.94 0.36
N VAL A 90 11.43 -16.10 1.61
CA VAL A 90 11.56 -17.36 2.35
C VAL A 90 10.26 -17.65 3.07
N GLY A 91 9.78 -18.88 2.99
CA GLY A 91 8.53 -19.27 3.62
C GLY A 91 8.04 -20.65 3.23
N HIS A 92 6.79 -20.91 3.56
CA HIS A 92 6.05 -22.12 3.24
C HIS A 92 4.60 -21.76 2.86
N GLY A 93 3.77 -22.76 2.55
CA GLY A 93 2.43 -22.58 1.98
C GLY A 93 1.40 -21.76 2.78
N SER A 94 1.72 -21.30 3.99
CA SER A 94 0.86 -20.41 4.78
C SER A 94 1.54 -19.15 5.31
N ALA A 95 2.85 -18.96 5.08
CA ALA A 95 3.60 -17.78 5.52
C ALA A 95 4.82 -17.57 4.63
N VAL A 96 4.98 -16.37 4.09
CA VAL A 96 6.12 -15.97 3.27
C VAL A 96 6.63 -14.63 3.75
N TRP A 97 7.92 -14.59 4.12
CA TRP A 97 8.65 -13.37 4.41
C TRP A 97 9.36 -12.89 3.15
N VAL A 98 9.21 -11.60 2.85
CA VAL A 98 9.83 -10.91 1.72
C VAL A 98 10.65 -9.75 2.27
N HIS A 99 11.85 -9.56 1.74
CA HIS A 99 12.73 -8.45 2.12
C HIS A 99 13.58 -8.00 0.94
N TYR A 100 13.71 -6.68 0.74
CA TYR A 100 14.52 -6.10 -0.33
C TYR A 100 14.92 -4.64 -0.02
N PRO A 101 16.11 -4.19 -0.49
CA PRO A 101 16.51 -2.78 -0.40
C PRO A 101 15.66 -1.88 -1.30
N VAL A 102 15.44 -0.64 -0.86
CA VAL A 102 14.65 0.36 -1.59
C VAL A 102 15.33 1.73 -1.71
N SER A 103 16.55 1.88 -1.18
CA SER A 103 17.27 3.16 -1.19
C SER A 103 18.64 3.05 -1.85
N GLU A 104 18.78 3.69 -3.01
CA GLU A 104 20.06 3.87 -3.68
C GLU A 104 21.01 4.76 -2.86
N ALA A 105 20.48 5.75 -2.13
CA ALA A 105 21.28 6.60 -1.24
C ALA A 105 21.92 5.78 -0.12
N ALA A 106 21.13 4.93 0.58
CA ALA A 106 21.67 4.04 1.60
C ALA A 106 22.71 3.07 1.03
N ARG A 107 22.45 2.53 -0.18
CA ARG A 107 23.38 1.64 -0.89
C ARG A 107 24.72 2.32 -1.17
N GLN A 108 24.73 3.59 -1.56
CA GLN A 108 25.95 4.37 -1.81
C GLN A 108 26.76 4.62 -0.54
N GLU A 109 26.12 4.64 0.63
CA GLU A 109 26.78 4.71 1.94
C GLU A 109 27.27 3.35 2.46
N GLY A 110 27.11 2.27 1.70
CA GLY A 110 27.43 0.91 2.15
C GLY A 110 26.45 0.35 3.19
N LYS A 111 25.25 0.95 3.30
CA LYS A 111 24.14 0.55 4.16
C LYS A 111 22.98 -0.01 3.33
N ALA A 112 21.87 -0.34 3.97
CA ALA A 112 20.61 -0.59 3.26
C ALA A 112 19.40 -0.07 4.04
N LEU A 113 18.48 0.58 3.33
CA LEU A 113 17.11 0.77 3.81
C LEU A 113 16.26 -0.26 3.09
N CYS A 114 15.62 -1.14 3.84
CA CYS A 114 14.92 -2.28 3.28
C CYS A 114 13.43 -2.24 3.60
N ASN A 115 12.61 -2.56 2.59
CA ASN A 115 11.23 -2.95 2.81
C ASN A 115 11.21 -4.42 3.22
N TRP A 116 10.39 -4.76 4.21
CA TRP A 116 10.01 -6.13 4.51
C TRP A 116 8.48 -6.30 4.45
N ALA A 117 8.04 -7.52 4.17
CA ALA A 117 6.64 -7.91 4.22
C ALA A 117 6.49 -9.35 4.68
N LEU A 118 5.55 -9.60 5.59
CA LEU A 118 5.08 -10.92 5.97
C LEU A 118 3.70 -11.12 5.37
N ASN A 119 3.60 -12.00 4.37
CA ASN A 119 2.33 -12.47 3.84
C ASN A 119 1.96 -13.80 4.51
N ILE A 120 0.84 -13.85 5.23
CA ILE A 120 0.46 -15.01 6.03
C ILE A 120 -1.04 -15.32 5.95
N LYS A 121 -1.42 -16.58 6.10
CA LYS A 121 -2.81 -16.93 6.38
C LYS A 121 -3.21 -16.45 7.77
N TYR A 122 -4.19 -15.58 7.85
CA TYR A 122 -4.59 -14.96 9.10
C TYR A 122 -6.11 -14.76 9.16
N PRO A 123 -6.74 -14.78 10.35
CA PRO A 123 -8.15 -14.42 10.49
C PRO A 123 -8.43 -13.04 9.89
N ALA A 124 -9.65 -12.84 9.39
CA ALA A 124 -10.05 -11.54 8.87
C ALA A 124 -9.95 -10.49 10.00
N PRO A 125 -9.31 -9.32 9.75
CA PRO A 125 -9.24 -8.26 10.74
C PRO A 125 -10.64 -7.70 11.02
N SER A 126 -10.86 -7.21 12.25
CA SER A 126 -12.12 -6.57 12.64
C SER A 126 -12.30 -5.18 12.01
N HIS A 127 -11.22 -4.56 11.56
CA HIS A 127 -11.23 -3.30 10.82
C HIS A 127 -11.14 -3.55 9.31
N GLY A 128 -11.68 -2.61 8.52
CA GLY A 128 -11.54 -2.65 7.07
C GLY A 128 -10.09 -2.46 6.60
N GLU A 129 -9.87 -2.68 5.29
CA GLU A 129 -8.60 -2.39 4.63
C GLU A 129 -8.26 -0.90 4.70
N ASN A 130 -7.02 -0.60 5.08
CA ASN A 130 -6.48 0.75 5.07
C ASN A 130 -4.95 0.70 4.99
N TRP A 131 -4.39 1.42 4.02
CA TRP A 131 -2.95 1.56 3.82
C TRP A 131 -2.20 2.23 4.98
N SER A 132 -2.92 2.98 5.83
CA SER A 132 -2.35 3.75 6.95
C SER A 132 -2.61 3.13 8.32
N ASN A 133 -3.17 1.92 8.40
CA ASN A 133 -3.30 1.24 9.68
C ASN A 133 -1.91 0.88 10.21
N VAL A 134 -1.61 1.31 11.43
CA VAL A 134 -0.39 0.92 12.13
C VAL A 134 -0.65 -0.42 12.82
N ALA A 135 0.11 -1.44 12.44
CA ALA A 135 0.07 -2.74 13.10
C ALA A 135 0.87 -2.70 14.40
N SER A 136 0.40 -3.42 15.43
CA SER A 136 1.18 -3.57 16.66
C SER A 136 2.32 -4.56 16.45
N LYS A 137 3.51 -4.26 16.98
CA LYS A 137 4.60 -5.24 17.08
C LYS A 137 4.14 -6.48 17.85
N ASP A 138 3.29 -6.29 18.87
CA ASP A 138 2.75 -7.38 19.70
C ASP A 138 1.92 -8.38 18.89
N ASP A 139 1.36 -7.97 17.74
CA ASP A 139 0.63 -8.87 16.85
C ASP A 139 1.58 -9.76 16.03
N LEU A 140 2.76 -9.25 15.69
CA LEU A 140 3.77 -9.98 14.91
C LEU A 140 4.71 -10.82 15.78
N LEU A 141 5.04 -10.35 16.99
CA LEU A 141 6.02 -10.99 17.87
C LEU A 141 5.73 -12.50 18.09
N PRO A 142 4.49 -12.93 18.41
CA PRO A 142 4.18 -14.36 18.58
C PRO A 142 4.37 -15.19 17.30
N ILE A 143 4.31 -14.56 16.12
CA ILE A 143 4.43 -15.23 14.83
C ILE A 143 5.89 -15.48 14.50
N VAL A 144 6.76 -14.48 14.68
CA VAL A 144 8.14 -14.52 14.14
C VAL A 144 9.22 -14.84 15.17
N ARG A 145 8.94 -14.74 16.47
CA ARG A 145 9.96 -14.88 17.53
C ARG A 145 10.70 -16.23 17.51
N ASP A 146 10.01 -17.30 17.11
CA ASP A 146 10.53 -18.67 17.14
C ASP A 146 11.10 -19.10 15.77
N TRP A 147 11.15 -18.18 14.79
CA TRP A 147 11.68 -18.48 13.47
C TRP A 147 13.21 -18.46 13.46
N SER A 148 13.82 -19.53 12.98
CA SER A 148 15.28 -19.66 12.82
C SER A 148 15.81 -19.12 11.49
N ILE A 149 14.95 -18.62 10.62
CA ILE A 149 15.36 -18.10 9.31
C ILE A 149 16.20 -16.84 9.47
N LYS A 150 17.25 -16.74 8.65
CA LYS A 150 18.14 -15.58 8.61
C LYS A 150 18.36 -15.16 7.17
N PHE A 151 18.31 -13.85 6.97
CA PHE A 151 18.58 -13.16 5.74
C PHE A 151 19.94 -12.48 5.94
N ASN A 152 21.02 -13.04 5.37
CA ASN A 152 22.40 -12.53 5.56
C ASN A 152 22.73 -12.15 7.02
N GLY A 153 22.31 -12.97 7.99
CA GLY A 153 22.53 -12.75 9.42
C GLY A 153 21.36 -12.08 10.18
N ILE A 154 20.43 -11.42 9.50
CA ILE A 154 19.31 -10.68 10.08
C ILE A 154 18.05 -11.55 10.14
N SER A 155 17.37 -11.63 11.28
CA SER A 155 16.09 -12.33 11.43
C SER A 155 14.90 -11.39 11.18
N PRO A 156 13.73 -11.96 10.86
CA PRO A 156 12.45 -11.23 10.92
C PRO A 156 12.23 -10.48 12.23
N LEU A 157 12.62 -11.06 13.38
CA LEU A 157 12.51 -10.41 14.68
C LEU A 157 13.33 -9.12 14.74
N GLU A 158 14.56 -9.13 14.21
CA GLU A 158 15.42 -7.93 14.14
C GLU A 158 14.88 -6.90 13.14
N MET A 159 14.16 -7.31 12.10
CA MET A 159 13.59 -6.39 11.08
C MET A 159 12.32 -5.67 11.55
N ILE A 160 11.57 -6.26 12.48
CA ILE A 160 10.35 -5.63 13.02
C ILE A 160 10.64 -4.71 14.21
N GLU A 161 11.87 -4.68 14.71
CA GLU A 161 12.31 -3.78 15.78
C GLU A 161 12.59 -2.36 15.25
#